data_AF-A0A968GE12-F1
#
_entry.id   AF-A0A968GE12-F1
#
_cell.length_a   1.000
_cell.length_b   1.000
_cell.length_c   1.000
_cell.angle_alpha   90.00
_cell.angle_beta   90.00
_cell.angle_gamma   90.00
#
_symmetry.space_group_name_H-M   'P 1'
#
loop_
_entity.id
_entity.type
_entity.pdbx_description
1 polymer ?
#
loop_
_entity_poly.entity_id
_entity_poly.type
_entity_poly.pdbx_seq_one_letter_code
_entity_poly.pdbx_strand_id
1 'polypeptide(L)'
;MMLTSYTLEELHQKTLADQPKFRAKQLWQALYHHKATHVNDIHVWPAALRENFSQPNLFSSKIVKTLTEDKQVKLVIELHDQRRVETVLLVDKNDRKTACLSSQVGCAMGCTFCKTGTLGLTRNLEVGEIIEQFLFLQNNYGTLDNVVFMGMGEPTANLLAVLKTIRLLGDKESLHMSPRRFTISTCGITSGIRAIADANPQIGLAFSLVTANDEKRPIIMPSAKKNPLPELKSALLYYQQKGGRRITLEMALLPDYNMSKEDARKVAQFGEGLEYIANIIPWNPVAGLPYRSPTQEEIDQFSDWLEDFGVPATRRYRRASTIAGACGQLGEG
;
A
#
# COMPACT_ATOMS: atom_id res chain seq x y z
N MET A 1 24.40 -0.46 -2.86
CA MET A 1 23.49 -1.39 -3.56
C MET A 1 22.28 -1.59 -2.66
N MET A 2 21.20 -2.15 -3.21
CA MET A 2 19.98 -2.40 -2.44
C MET A 2 19.78 -3.91 -2.37
N LEU A 3 20.36 -4.54 -1.34
CA LEU A 3 20.39 -6.01 -1.21
C LEU A 3 18.98 -6.61 -1.22
N THR A 4 18.03 -5.89 -0.62
CA THR A 4 16.61 -6.21 -0.54
C THR A 4 15.88 -6.20 -1.89
N SER A 5 16.45 -5.59 -2.94
CA SER A 5 15.89 -5.60 -4.31
C SER A 5 16.15 -6.89 -5.08
N TYR A 6 17.09 -7.71 -4.62
CA TYR A 6 17.59 -8.87 -5.34
C TYR A 6 16.79 -10.13 -4.99
N THR A 7 16.67 -11.04 -5.95
CA THR A 7 16.35 -12.45 -5.66
C THR A 7 17.54 -13.13 -4.97
N LEU A 8 17.35 -14.33 -4.40
CA LEU A 8 18.43 -15.10 -3.81
C LEU A 8 19.57 -15.39 -4.80
N GLU A 9 19.22 -15.66 -6.06
CA GLU A 9 20.20 -15.86 -7.13
C GLU A 9 20.94 -14.55 -7.47
N GLU A 10 20.21 -13.44 -7.60
CA GLU A 10 20.81 -12.13 -7.85
C GLU A 10 21.74 -11.69 -6.70
N LEU A 11 21.41 -12.01 -5.44
CA LEU A 11 22.32 -11.75 -4.31
C LEU A 11 23.66 -12.47 -4.51
N HIS A 12 23.62 -13.76 -4.87
CA HIS A 12 24.85 -14.50 -5.12
C HIS A 12 25.65 -13.89 -6.26
N GLN A 13 25.02 -13.70 -7.43
CA GLN A 13 25.69 -13.23 -8.63
C GLN A 13 26.25 -11.81 -8.50
N LYS A 14 25.56 -10.92 -7.77
CA LYS A 14 25.91 -9.49 -7.72
C LYS A 14 26.77 -9.11 -6.52
N THR A 15 26.75 -9.88 -5.43
CA THR A 15 27.43 -9.46 -4.19
C THR A 15 28.37 -10.51 -3.59
N LEU A 16 28.26 -11.76 -4.01
CA LEU A 16 28.97 -12.91 -3.41
C LEU A 16 29.43 -13.92 -4.47
N ALA A 17 29.76 -13.45 -5.68
CA ALA A 17 30.06 -14.32 -6.82
C ALA A 17 31.34 -15.14 -6.62
N ASP A 18 32.29 -14.61 -5.86
CA ASP A 18 33.53 -15.25 -5.41
C ASP A 18 33.33 -16.23 -4.24
N GLN A 19 32.14 -16.23 -3.64
CA GLN A 19 31.78 -17.06 -2.50
C GLN A 19 30.89 -18.25 -2.91
N PRO A 20 30.86 -19.35 -2.15
CA PRO A 20 29.90 -20.43 -2.38
C PRO A 20 28.45 -19.96 -2.29
N LYS A 21 27.55 -20.53 -3.11
CA LYS A 21 26.11 -20.16 -3.18
C LYS A 21 25.39 -20.13 -1.83
N PHE A 22 25.78 -21.00 -0.89
CA PHE A 22 25.15 -21.04 0.44
C PHE A 22 25.39 -19.75 1.26
N ARG A 23 26.43 -18.95 0.96
CA ARG A 23 26.68 -17.65 1.60
C ARG A 23 25.58 -16.64 1.29
N ALA A 24 25.07 -16.63 0.05
CA ALA A 24 23.93 -15.80 -0.32
C ALA A 24 22.66 -16.24 0.43
N LYS A 25 22.46 -17.55 0.63
CA LYS A 25 21.35 -18.07 1.46
C LYS A 25 21.47 -17.63 2.92
N GLN A 26 22.67 -17.57 3.48
CA GLN A 26 22.90 -17.05 4.83
C GLN A 26 22.58 -15.55 4.93
N LEU A 27 23.00 -14.73 3.96
CA LEU A 27 22.62 -13.31 3.90
C LEU A 27 21.10 -13.14 3.78
N TRP A 28 20.46 -13.93 2.91
CA TRP A 28 19.02 -13.91 2.73
C TRP A 28 18.28 -14.25 4.04
N GLN A 29 18.71 -15.30 4.74
CA GLN A 29 18.15 -15.68 6.02
C GLN A 29 18.36 -14.60 7.09
N ALA A 30 19.53 -13.95 7.08
CA ALA A 30 19.81 -12.84 7.99
C ALA A 30 18.85 -11.66 7.76
N LEU A 31 18.62 -11.29 6.49
CA LEU A 31 17.72 -10.19 6.11
C LEU A 31 16.26 -10.46 6.49
N TYR A 32 15.72 -11.63 6.12
CA TYR A 32 14.27 -11.88 6.22
C TYR A 32 13.84 -12.55 7.53
N HIS A 33 14.70 -13.34 8.18
CA HIS A 33 14.32 -14.15 9.34
C HIS A 33 15.02 -13.71 10.64
N HIS A 34 16.26 -13.21 10.56
CA HIS A 34 17.06 -12.90 11.76
C HIS A 34 17.16 -11.41 12.06
N LYS A 35 16.39 -10.57 11.36
CA LYS A 35 16.31 -9.12 11.60
C LYS A 35 17.65 -8.39 11.47
N ALA A 36 18.61 -8.94 10.71
CA ALA A 36 19.92 -8.34 10.54
C ALA A 36 19.80 -7.01 9.80
N THR A 37 20.47 -5.98 10.32
CA THR A 37 20.56 -4.65 9.69
C THR A 37 21.99 -4.28 9.34
N HIS A 38 22.97 -4.98 9.93
CA HIS A 38 24.38 -4.81 9.70
C HIS A 38 25.05 -6.15 9.38
N VAL A 39 26.12 -6.16 8.57
CA VAL A 39 26.85 -7.38 8.19
C VAL A 39 27.40 -8.15 9.40
N ASN A 40 27.67 -7.43 10.49
CA ASN A 40 28.14 -8.00 11.75
C ASN A 40 27.10 -8.89 12.44
N ASP A 41 25.82 -8.71 12.13
CA ASP A 41 24.71 -9.52 12.63
C ASP A 41 24.68 -10.93 11.96
N ILE A 42 25.46 -11.13 10.88
CA ILE A 42 25.53 -12.40 10.14
C ILE A 42 26.60 -13.30 10.77
N HIS A 43 26.37 -13.78 11.99
CA HIS A 43 27.36 -14.52 12.78
C HIS A 43 27.86 -15.84 12.14
N VAL A 44 27.08 -16.41 11.22
CA VAL A 44 27.45 -17.62 10.46
C VAL A 44 28.50 -17.36 9.37
N TRP A 45 28.81 -16.09 9.09
CA TRP A 45 29.88 -15.71 8.19
C TRP A 45 31.24 -15.66 8.91
N PRO A 46 32.33 -16.16 8.28
CA PRO A 46 33.69 -15.94 8.76
C PRO A 46 33.98 -14.46 8.95
N ALA A 47 34.86 -14.11 9.90
CA ALA A 47 35.27 -12.73 10.14
C ALA A 47 35.78 -12.05 8.86
N ALA A 48 36.66 -12.73 8.12
CA ALA A 48 37.19 -12.23 6.84
C ALA A 48 36.09 -11.93 5.81
N LEU A 49 34.98 -12.68 5.78
CA LEU A 49 33.87 -12.38 4.87
C LEU A 49 33.09 -11.15 5.33
N ARG A 50 32.85 -11.00 6.64
CA ARG A 50 32.16 -9.82 7.19
C ARG A 50 32.98 -8.54 6.99
N GLU A 51 34.29 -8.61 7.17
CA GLU A 51 35.22 -7.49 7.01
C GLU A 51 35.37 -7.05 5.55
N ASN A 52 35.41 -8.00 4.61
CA ASN A 52 35.59 -7.71 3.19
C ASN A 52 34.27 -7.43 2.44
N PHE A 53 33.12 -7.57 3.10
CA PHE A 53 31.84 -7.31 2.46
C PHE A 53 31.67 -5.80 2.23
N SER A 54 31.48 -5.42 0.96
CA SER A 54 31.48 -4.02 0.52
C SER A 54 30.39 -3.13 1.16
N GLN A 55 29.39 -3.71 1.82
CA GLN A 55 28.24 -3.00 2.38
C GLN A 55 28.00 -3.36 3.85
N PRO A 56 28.54 -2.57 4.79
CA PRO A 56 28.36 -2.85 6.21
C PRO A 56 26.89 -2.74 6.63
N ASN A 57 26.17 -1.73 6.13
CA ASN A 57 24.72 -1.61 6.31
C ASN A 57 24.00 -2.44 5.26
N LEU A 58 23.10 -3.32 5.72
CA LEU A 58 22.36 -4.21 4.83
C LEU A 58 21.16 -3.53 4.17
N PHE A 59 20.69 -2.43 4.78
CA PHE A 59 19.56 -1.63 4.32
C PHE A 59 20.09 -0.33 3.70
N SER A 60 19.41 0.12 2.65
CA SER A 60 19.72 1.38 1.95
C SER A 60 19.03 2.60 2.56
N SER A 61 18.03 2.38 3.41
CA SER A 61 17.25 3.40 4.10
C SER A 61 17.36 3.27 5.62
N LYS A 62 16.86 4.27 6.36
CA LYS A 62 16.84 4.27 7.83
C LYS A 62 15.58 4.93 8.38
N ILE A 63 15.13 4.48 9.55
CA ILE A 63 14.05 5.15 10.29
C ILE A 63 14.60 6.45 10.88
N VAL A 64 13.97 7.59 10.58
CA VAL A 64 14.35 8.90 11.13
C VAL A 64 13.34 9.43 12.13
N LYS A 65 12.12 8.88 12.15
CA LYS A 65 11.08 9.24 13.12
C LYS A 65 10.09 8.09 13.30
N THR A 66 9.65 7.90 14.53
CA THR A 66 8.61 6.93 14.91
C THR A 66 7.52 7.66 15.66
N LEU A 67 6.27 7.42 15.28
CA LEU A 67 5.07 7.96 15.91
C LEU A 67 4.14 6.80 16.26
N THR A 68 3.52 6.85 17.44
CA THR A 68 2.67 5.76 17.94
C THR A 68 1.35 6.31 18.46
N GLU A 69 0.24 5.66 18.09
CA GLU A 69 -1.11 5.90 18.61
C GLU A 69 -1.73 4.54 18.94
N ASP A 70 -1.98 4.28 20.21
CA ASP A 70 -2.41 2.97 20.70
C ASP A 70 -1.49 1.83 20.20
N LYS A 71 -2.04 0.93 19.37
CA LYS A 71 -1.32 -0.18 18.73
C LYS A 71 -0.82 0.16 17.32
N GLN A 72 -1.13 1.34 16.80
CA GLN A 72 -0.74 1.78 15.47
C GLN A 72 0.62 2.49 15.52
N VAL A 73 1.47 2.23 14.54
CA VAL A 73 2.79 2.86 14.45
C VAL A 73 3.00 3.44 13.08
N LYS A 74 3.48 4.67 12.99
CA LYS A 74 3.97 5.29 11.77
C LYS A 74 5.48 5.45 11.84
N LEU A 75 6.18 4.99 10.80
CA LEU A 75 7.61 5.22 10.60
C LEU A 75 7.81 6.21 9.47
N VAL A 76 8.67 7.20 9.68
CA VAL A 76 9.25 8.03 8.63
C VAL A 76 10.61 7.45 8.28
N ILE A 77 10.79 7.09 7.03
CA ILE A 77 11.98 6.42 6.51
C ILE A 77 12.69 7.37 5.55
N GLU A 78 13.94 7.68 5.86
CA GLU A 78 14.84 8.41 4.96
C GLU A 78 15.52 7.41 4.02
N LEU A 79 15.34 7.64 2.72
CA LEU A 79 15.88 6.85 1.63
C LEU A 79 17.32 7.27 1.31
N HIS A 80 18.01 6.46 0.50
CA HIS A 80 19.40 6.70 0.10
C HIS A 80 19.65 8.08 -0.55
N ASP A 81 18.62 8.67 -1.15
CA ASP A 81 18.64 9.97 -1.80
C ASP A 81 18.08 11.10 -0.90
N GLN A 82 18.07 10.88 0.42
CA GLN A 82 17.65 11.82 1.48
C GLN A 82 16.16 12.21 1.43
N ARG A 83 15.38 11.60 0.53
CA ARG A 83 13.93 11.74 0.48
C ARG A 83 13.28 10.91 1.57
N ARG A 84 12.05 11.25 1.93
CA ARG A 84 11.29 10.56 2.97
C ARG A 84 10.03 9.93 2.43
N VAL A 85 9.73 8.75 2.95
CA VAL A 85 8.43 8.09 2.81
C VAL A 85 7.93 7.64 4.17
N GLU A 86 6.62 7.48 4.27
CA GLU A 86 5.96 7.05 5.50
C GLU A 86 5.39 5.64 5.30
N THR A 87 5.50 4.79 6.32
CA THR A 87 4.86 3.47 6.38
C THR A 87 4.13 3.32 7.71
N VAL A 88 3.02 2.59 7.71
CA VAL A 88 2.16 2.46 8.89
C VAL A 88 1.91 1.00 9.23
N LEU A 89 2.17 0.62 10.47
CA LEU A 89 1.66 -0.60 11.08
C LEU A 89 0.22 -0.37 11.54
N LEU A 90 -0.69 -1.16 10.99
CA LEU A 90 -2.08 -1.19 11.41
C LEU A 90 -2.38 -2.47 12.19
N VAL A 91 -2.91 -2.34 13.40
CA VAL A 91 -3.33 -3.49 14.22
C VAL A 91 -4.85 -3.49 14.37
N ASP A 92 -5.50 -4.60 14.02
CA ASP A 92 -6.95 -4.76 14.15
C ASP A 92 -7.38 -5.27 15.54
N LYS A 93 -8.69 -5.32 15.77
CA LYS A 93 -9.28 -5.77 17.05
C LYS A 93 -8.96 -7.23 17.42
N ASN A 94 -8.52 -8.03 16.44
CA ASN A 94 -8.11 -9.41 16.61
C ASN A 94 -6.56 -9.53 16.63
N ASP A 95 -5.86 -8.42 16.89
CA ASP A 95 -4.40 -8.29 16.93
C ASP A 95 -3.69 -8.65 15.61
N ARG A 96 -4.40 -8.67 14.48
CA ARG A 96 -3.76 -8.89 13.17
C ARG A 96 -3.01 -7.64 12.74
N LYS A 97 -1.76 -7.83 12.32
CA LYS A 97 -0.82 -6.77 11.93
C LYS A 97 -0.79 -6.60 10.41
N THR A 98 -1.02 -5.38 9.95
CA THR A 98 -1.04 -5.03 8.52
C THR A 98 0.00 -3.97 8.24
N ALA A 99 0.89 -4.24 7.28
CA ALA A 99 1.87 -3.28 6.79
C ALA A 99 1.23 -2.39 5.71
N CYS A 100 1.12 -1.08 5.95
CA CYS A 100 0.68 -0.11 4.96
C CYS A 100 1.90 0.53 4.30
N LEU A 101 2.25 0.04 3.10
CA LEU A 101 3.50 0.39 2.42
C LEU A 101 3.28 1.50 1.39
N SER A 102 4.26 2.40 1.30
CA SER A 102 4.40 3.37 0.22
C SER A 102 5.00 2.73 -1.04
N SER A 103 4.63 3.24 -2.21
CA SER A 103 5.09 2.78 -3.52
C SER A 103 5.83 3.87 -4.32
N GLN A 104 5.69 5.13 -3.95
CA GLN A 104 6.34 6.27 -4.60
C GLN A 104 6.74 7.33 -3.56
N VAL A 105 7.67 8.21 -3.92
CA VAL A 105 7.91 9.46 -3.19
C VAL A 105 6.98 10.53 -3.75
N GLY A 106 5.92 10.83 -3.00
CA GLY A 106 4.81 11.65 -3.47
C GLY A 106 3.84 10.87 -4.38
N CYS A 107 2.97 11.55 -5.11
CA CYS A 107 2.00 10.93 -6.01
C CYS A 107 1.57 11.89 -7.14
N ALA A 108 1.53 11.40 -8.39
CA ALA A 108 1.16 12.20 -9.57
C ALA A 108 -0.36 12.28 -9.79
N MET A 109 -1.17 11.56 -9.01
CA MET A 109 -2.62 11.44 -9.28
C MET A 109 -3.41 12.71 -8.96
N GLY A 110 -2.86 13.58 -8.11
CA GLY A 110 -3.45 14.89 -7.81
C GLY A 110 -4.81 14.84 -7.10
N CYS A 111 -5.15 13.75 -6.41
CA CYS A 111 -6.39 13.64 -5.65
C CYS A 111 -6.46 14.78 -4.63
N THR A 112 -7.46 15.64 -4.74
CA THR A 112 -7.48 16.93 -4.02
C THR A 112 -7.75 16.76 -2.51
N PHE A 113 -8.27 15.62 -2.09
CA PHE A 113 -8.52 15.24 -0.69
C PHE A 113 -7.35 14.48 -0.04
N CYS A 114 -6.19 14.36 -0.71
CA CYS A 114 -5.05 13.57 -0.25
C CYS A 114 -3.79 14.42 -0.13
N LYS A 115 -3.14 14.40 1.05
CA LYS A 115 -1.89 15.11 1.31
C LYS A 115 -0.81 14.72 0.32
N THR A 116 -0.59 13.42 0.11
CA THR A 116 0.41 12.92 -0.84
C THR A 116 0.14 13.42 -2.26
N GLY A 117 -1.14 13.57 -2.64
CA GLY A 117 -1.54 14.11 -3.94
C GLY A 117 -1.12 15.56 -4.15
N THR A 118 -1.01 16.35 -3.07
CA THR A 118 -0.54 17.75 -3.14
C THR A 118 0.97 17.90 -3.28
N LEU A 119 1.75 16.86 -2.96
CA LEU A 119 3.21 16.91 -3.04
C LEU A 119 3.74 16.80 -4.48
N GLY A 120 2.89 16.38 -5.42
CA GLY A 120 3.33 15.91 -6.73
C GLY A 120 4.12 14.60 -6.65
N LEU A 121 4.61 14.11 -7.79
CA LEU A 121 5.47 12.93 -7.85
C LEU A 121 6.92 13.34 -7.99
N THR A 122 7.78 12.79 -7.13
CA THR A 122 9.22 12.91 -7.32
C THR A 122 9.76 11.72 -8.11
N ARG A 123 9.55 10.49 -7.61
CA ARG A 123 9.97 9.25 -8.29
C ARG A 123 9.23 8.03 -7.75
N ASN A 124 9.33 6.93 -8.50
CA ASN A 124 8.97 5.60 -8.03
C ASN A 124 9.96 5.10 -6.97
N LEU A 125 9.47 4.28 -6.05
CA LEU A 125 10.33 3.52 -5.15
C LEU A 125 10.89 2.29 -5.84
N GLU A 126 12.14 1.97 -5.53
CA GLU A 126 12.75 0.70 -5.88
C GLU A 126 12.20 -0.43 -5.00
N VAL A 127 12.34 -1.66 -5.46
CA VAL A 127 11.80 -2.86 -4.79
C VAL A 127 12.31 -2.99 -3.36
N GLY A 128 13.60 -2.77 -3.15
CA GLY A 128 14.21 -2.83 -1.84
C GLY A 128 13.76 -1.69 -0.92
N GLU A 129 13.45 -0.50 -1.42
CA GLU A 129 12.87 0.58 -0.61
C GLU A 129 11.47 0.22 -0.12
N ILE A 130 10.71 -0.56 -0.91
CA ILE A 130 9.39 -1.08 -0.51
C ILE A 130 9.56 -2.23 0.50
N ILE A 131 10.51 -3.15 0.27
CA ILE A 131 10.77 -4.28 1.19
C ILE A 131 11.34 -3.80 2.52
N GLU A 132 12.23 -2.81 2.54
CA GLU A 132 12.82 -2.27 3.75
C GLU A 132 11.74 -1.64 4.65
N GLN A 133 10.71 -0.98 4.10
CA GLN A 133 9.54 -0.54 4.88
C GLN A 133 8.86 -1.71 5.61
N PHE A 134 8.66 -2.84 4.93
CA PHE A 134 8.09 -4.04 5.53
C PHE A 134 9.01 -4.62 6.62
N LEU A 135 10.30 -4.75 6.34
CA LEU A 135 11.26 -5.32 7.27
C LEU A 135 11.46 -4.43 8.50
N PHE A 136 11.43 -3.10 8.37
CA PHE A 136 11.43 -2.20 9.52
C PHE A 136 10.24 -2.45 10.44
N LEU A 137 9.04 -2.59 9.88
CA LEU A 137 7.85 -2.91 10.67
C LEU A 137 7.97 -4.30 11.33
N GLN A 138 8.40 -5.31 10.57
CA GLN A 138 8.51 -6.68 11.07
C GLN A 138 9.59 -6.82 12.16
N ASN A 139 10.75 -6.21 11.96
CA ASN A 139 11.88 -6.33 12.86
C ASN A 139 11.57 -5.68 14.22
N ASN A 140 10.91 -4.51 14.20
CA ASN A 140 10.59 -3.75 15.41
C ASN A 140 9.28 -4.19 16.10
N TYR A 141 8.28 -4.69 15.35
CA TYR A 141 6.94 -4.93 15.89
C TYR A 141 6.44 -6.37 15.72
N GLY A 142 7.28 -7.29 15.23
CA GLY A 142 6.96 -8.70 15.08
C GLY A 142 6.29 -9.06 13.75
N THR A 143 5.94 -10.33 13.58
CA THR A 143 5.41 -10.89 12.33
C THR A 143 4.17 -10.15 11.84
N LEU A 144 4.15 -9.85 10.54
CA LEU A 144 3.06 -9.12 9.89
C LEU A 144 2.14 -10.10 9.14
N ASP A 145 0.83 -9.93 9.31
CA ASP A 145 -0.16 -10.84 8.74
C ASP A 145 -0.54 -10.47 7.31
N ASN A 146 -0.66 -9.18 7.03
CA ASN A 146 -1.13 -8.63 5.76
C ASN A 146 -0.27 -7.46 5.30
N VAL A 147 -0.32 -7.17 4.00
CA VAL A 147 0.33 -6.04 3.36
C VAL A 147 -0.67 -5.32 2.49
N VAL A 148 -0.78 -4.00 2.64
CA VAL A 148 -1.58 -3.14 1.79
C VAL A 148 -0.71 -2.05 1.17
N PHE A 149 -0.84 -1.86 -0.14
CA PHE A 149 -0.21 -0.75 -0.84
C PHE A 149 -1.17 0.44 -0.83
N MET A 150 -1.28 1.07 0.33
CA MET A 150 -2.17 2.21 0.62
C MET A 150 -1.41 3.38 1.28
N GLY A 151 -0.07 3.34 1.24
CA GLY A 151 0.80 4.42 1.70
C GLY A 151 0.87 5.56 0.69
N MET A 152 2.06 6.15 0.54
CA MET A 152 2.32 7.21 -0.44
C MET A 152 2.45 6.62 -1.85
N GLY A 153 1.84 7.28 -2.84
CA GLY A 153 1.93 6.92 -4.26
C GLY A 153 0.73 6.16 -4.81
N GLU A 154 0.69 6.03 -6.14
CA GLU A 154 -0.23 5.15 -6.87
C GLU A 154 0.49 3.84 -7.23
N PRO A 155 0.18 2.73 -6.55
CA PRO A 155 0.88 1.45 -6.75
C PRO A 155 0.85 0.95 -8.19
N THR A 156 -0.25 1.17 -8.93
CA THR A 156 -0.34 0.71 -10.32
C THR A 156 0.52 1.54 -11.28
N ALA A 157 0.92 2.76 -10.89
CA ALA A 157 1.92 3.55 -11.62
C ALA A 157 3.36 3.10 -11.32
N ASN A 158 3.57 2.25 -10.31
CA ASN A 158 4.82 1.57 -10.00
C ASN A 158 4.67 0.04 -9.94
N LEU A 159 3.81 -0.51 -10.81
CA LEU A 159 3.31 -1.89 -10.66
C LEU A 159 4.42 -2.94 -10.73
N LEU A 160 5.44 -2.73 -11.57
CA LEU A 160 6.55 -3.69 -11.70
C LEU A 160 7.31 -3.86 -10.38
N ALA A 161 7.59 -2.77 -9.67
CA ALA A 161 8.26 -2.83 -8.38
C ALA A 161 7.35 -3.47 -7.32
N VAL A 162 6.08 -3.07 -7.28
CA VAL A 162 5.07 -3.63 -6.37
C VAL A 162 4.92 -5.15 -6.55
N LEU A 163 4.77 -5.63 -7.79
CA LEU A 163 4.65 -7.06 -8.07
C LEU A 163 5.93 -7.83 -7.77
N LYS A 164 7.13 -7.24 -8.03
CA LYS A 164 8.40 -7.88 -7.63
C LYS A 164 8.50 -7.96 -6.10
N THR A 165 8.07 -6.94 -5.35
CA THR A 165 8.01 -6.99 -3.88
C THR A 165 7.09 -8.11 -3.39
N ILE A 166 5.87 -8.23 -3.93
CA ILE A 166 4.93 -9.31 -3.56
C ILE A 166 5.56 -10.68 -3.83
N ARG A 167 6.21 -10.85 -4.98
CA ARG A 167 6.90 -12.11 -5.33
C ARG A 167 8.02 -12.43 -4.35
N LEU A 168 8.86 -11.44 -4.00
CA LEU A 168 9.98 -11.64 -3.08
C LEU A 168 9.51 -11.96 -1.67
N LEU A 169 8.45 -11.32 -1.16
CA LEU A 169 7.87 -11.64 0.16
C LEU A 169 7.10 -12.97 0.17
N GLY A 170 6.57 -13.39 -0.99
CA GLY A 170 5.88 -14.66 -1.18
C GLY A 170 6.79 -15.86 -1.48
N ASP A 171 8.09 -15.63 -1.72
CA ASP A 171 9.04 -16.70 -2.00
C ASP A 171 9.19 -17.64 -0.79
N LYS A 172 9.38 -18.94 -1.06
CA LYS A 172 9.52 -19.96 -0.01
C LYS A 172 10.80 -19.81 0.81
N GLU A 173 11.85 -19.22 0.23
CA GLU A 173 13.12 -18.99 0.92
C GLU A 173 13.09 -17.70 1.74
N SER A 174 12.11 -16.80 1.51
CA SER A 174 11.82 -15.64 2.35
C SER A 174 10.68 -15.94 3.34
N LEU A 175 9.61 -15.16 3.35
CA LEU A 175 8.54 -15.22 4.34
C LEU A 175 7.37 -16.12 3.93
N HIS A 176 7.40 -16.66 2.71
CA HIS A 176 6.36 -17.55 2.17
C HIS A 176 4.94 -16.98 2.32
N MET A 177 4.79 -15.66 2.17
CA MET A 177 3.50 -15.00 2.32
C MET A 177 2.56 -15.37 1.17
N SER A 178 1.38 -15.88 1.50
CA SER A 178 0.34 -16.13 0.49
C SER A 178 -0.02 -14.85 -0.27
N PRO A 179 -0.19 -14.88 -1.61
CA PRO A 179 -0.70 -13.76 -2.40
C PRO A 179 -1.98 -13.14 -1.84
N ARG A 180 -2.79 -13.95 -1.13
CA ARG A 180 -4.04 -13.52 -0.50
C ARG A 180 -3.89 -12.55 0.65
N ARG A 181 -2.67 -12.39 1.18
CA ARG A 181 -2.30 -11.45 2.25
C ARG A 181 -1.93 -10.06 1.71
N PHE A 182 -1.85 -9.90 0.39
CA PHE A 182 -1.50 -8.64 -0.25
C PHE A 182 -2.75 -7.99 -0.85
N THR A 183 -2.90 -6.68 -0.66
CA THR A 183 -3.91 -5.88 -1.34
C THR A 183 -3.26 -4.68 -2.02
N ILE A 184 -3.47 -4.55 -3.33
CA ILE A 184 -3.07 -3.37 -4.10
C ILE A 184 -4.27 -2.42 -4.16
N SER A 185 -4.09 -1.18 -3.71
CA SER A 185 -5.07 -0.11 -3.92
C SER A 185 -4.72 0.68 -5.17
N THR A 186 -5.72 1.14 -5.91
CA THR A 186 -5.53 2.01 -7.07
C THR A 186 -6.58 3.11 -7.16
N CYS A 187 -6.19 4.28 -7.65
CA CYS A 187 -7.08 5.36 -8.06
C CYS A 187 -7.80 5.08 -9.39
N GLY A 188 -7.57 3.91 -10.01
CA GLY A 188 -8.23 3.49 -11.23
C GLY A 188 -7.38 3.73 -12.47
N ILE A 189 -6.15 3.22 -12.51
CA ILE A 189 -5.43 3.05 -13.78
C ILE A 189 -5.87 1.71 -14.38
N THR A 190 -6.69 1.76 -15.44
CA THR A 190 -7.35 0.56 -16.00
C THR A 190 -6.37 -0.50 -16.48
N SER A 191 -5.27 -0.08 -17.12
CA SER A 191 -4.19 -0.99 -17.54
C SER A 191 -3.51 -1.67 -16.36
N GLY A 192 -3.35 -0.95 -15.23
CA GLY A 192 -2.81 -1.50 -14.00
C GLY A 192 -3.69 -2.59 -13.39
N ILE A 193 -5.01 -2.38 -13.37
CA ILE A 193 -5.98 -3.38 -12.90
C ILE A 193 -5.90 -4.67 -13.74
N ARG A 194 -5.85 -4.53 -15.07
CA ARG A 194 -5.72 -5.69 -15.98
C ARG A 194 -4.40 -6.43 -15.76
N ALA A 195 -3.30 -5.69 -15.61
CA ALA A 195 -1.99 -6.28 -15.34
C ALA A 195 -1.93 -7.02 -13.99
N ILE A 196 -2.64 -6.55 -12.94
CA ILE A 196 -2.78 -7.30 -11.68
C ILE A 196 -3.51 -8.62 -11.91
N ALA A 197 -4.63 -8.58 -12.65
CA ALA A 197 -5.42 -9.77 -12.97
C ALA A 197 -4.60 -10.82 -13.73
N ASP A 198 -3.78 -10.39 -14.69
CA ASP A 198 -2.93 -11.29 -15.48
C ASP A 198 -1.73 -11.82 -14.68
N ALA A 199 -1.20 -11.01 -13.76
CA ALA A 199 -0.05 -11.42 -12.94
C ALA A 199 -0.43 -12.42 -11.86
N ASN A 200 -1.44 -12.12 -11.04
CA ASN A 200 -1.99 -13.04 -10.04
C ASN A 200 -3.35 -12.53 -9.50
N PRO A 201 -4.48 -13.13 -9.91
CA PRO A 201 -5.81 -12.69 -9.49
C PRO A 201 -6.12 -12.97 -8.01
N GLN A 202 -5.24 -13.68 -7.28
CA GLN A 202 -5.40 -13.92 -5.84
C GLN A 202 -4.90 -12.76 -4.97
N ILE A 203 -4.15 -11.81 -5.55
CA ILE A 203 -3.80 -10.54 -4.89
C ILE A 203 -5.08 -9.71 -4.75
N GLY A 204 -5.38 -9.22 -3.54
CA GLY A 204 -6.55 -8.39 -3.30
C GLY A 204 -6.50 -7.07 -4.08
N LEU A 205 -7.66 -6.62 -4.55
CA LEU A 205 -7.82 -5.35 -5.24
C LEU A 205 -8.73 -4.42 -4.44
N ALA A 206 -8.21 -3.25 -4.08
CA ALA A 206 -8.98 -2.13 -3.58
C ALA A 206 -9.01 -1.03 -4.65
N PHE A 207 -10.18 -0.46 -4.91
CA PHE A 207 -10.36 0.60 -5.88
C PHE A 207 -10.86 1.86 -5.16
N SER A 208 -10.09 2.94 -5.25
CA SER A 208 -10.47 4.24 -4.73
C SER A 208 -11.51 4.89 -5.63
N LEU A 209 -12.77 4.49 -5.41
CA LEU A 209 -13.91 4.97 -6.17
C LEU A 209 -14.20 6.44 -5.84
N VAL A 210 -14.32 6.75 -4.54
CA VAL A 210 -14.70 8.06 -3.95
C VAL A 210 -16.09 8.53 -4.39
N THR A 211 -16.37 8.63 -5.69
CA THR A 211 -17.68 8.93 -6.23
C THR A 211 -17.92 8.14 -7.52
N ALA A 212 -19.11 7.58 -7.66
CA ALA A 212 -19.58 6.89 -8.87
C ALA A 212 -20.25 7.87 -9.85
N ASN A 213 -19.74 9.10 -9.93
CA ASN A 213 -20.25 10.14 -10.81
C ASN A 213 -19.11 10.65 -11.71
N ASP A 214 -19.21 10.41 -13.03
CA ASP A 214 -18.19 10.78 -14.01
C ASP A 214 -17.96 12.30 -14.14
N GLU A 215 -18.89 13.15 -13.71
CA GLU A 215 -18.70 14.60 -13.70
C GLU A 215 -17.94 15.05 -12.45
N LYS A 216 -18.27 14.49 -11.28
CA LYS A 216 -17.61 14.82 -10.01
C LYS A 216 -16.20 14.23 -9.95
N ARG A 217 -16.04 12.96 -10.35
CA ARG A 217 -14.81 12.20 -10.14
C ARG A 217 -13.55 12.90 -10.70
N PRO A 218 -13.55 13.46 -11.93
CA PRO A 218 -12.37 14.14 -12.47
C PRO A 218 -12.05 15.50 -11.86
N ILE A 219 -13.00 16.10 -11.13
CA ILE A 219 -12.76 17.34 -10.38
C ILE A 219 -11.91 17.04 -9.15
N ILE A 220 -12.25 15.95 -8.43
CA ILE A 220 -11.60 15.60 -7.16
C ILE A 220 -10.43 14.62 -7.32
N MET A 221 -10.42 13.85 -8.41
CA MET A 221 -9.37 12.92 -8.81
C MET A 221 -9.00 13.20 -10.27
N PRO A 222 -8.11 14.17 -10.56
CA PRO A 222 -7.78 14.57 -11.93
C PRO A 222 -7.34 13.40 -12.85
N SER A 223 -6.72 12.35 -12.29
CA SER A 223 -6.35 11.13 -13.03
C SER A 223 -7.55 10.39 -13.64
N ALA A 224 -8.77 10.60 -13.13
CA ALA A 224 -10.01 10.03 -13.65
C ALA A 224 -10.36 10.54 -15.06
N LYS A 225 -9.86 11.72 -15.49
CA LYS A 225 -10.10 12.23 -16.86
C LYS A 225 -9.66 11.25 -17.95
N LYS A 226 -8.62 10.46 -17.66
CA LYS A 226 -8.07 9.45 -18.58
C LYS A 226 -8.63 8.04 -18.33
N ASN A 227 -9.48 7.87 -17.31
CA ASN A 227 -9.99 6.58 -16.86
C ASN A 227 -11.45 6.75 -16.40
N PRO A 228 -12.41 6.88 -17.34
CA PRO A 228 -13.82 7.07 -17.00
C PRO A 228 -14.42 5.80 -16.37
N LEU A 229 -15.54 5.96 -15.64
CA LEU A 229 -16.15 4.85 -14.88
C LEU A 229 -16.53 3.63 -15.73
N PRO A 230 -17.04 3.74 -16.97
CA PRO A 230 -17.34 2.56 -17.80
C PRO A 230 -16.10 1.72 -18.11
N GLU A 231 -14.96 2.35 -18.42
CA GLU A 231 -13.70 1.64 -18.68
C GLU A 231 -13.15 0.98 -17.41
N LEU A 232 -13.30 1.66 -16.26
CA LEU A 232 -12.96 1.11 -14.96
C LEU A 232 -13.81 -0.10 -14.62
N LYS A 233 -15.12 -0.02 -14.83
CA LYS A 233 -16.04 -1.14 -14.65
C LYS A 233 -15.61 -2.35 -15.49
N SER A 234 -15.25 -2.13 -16.75
CA SER A 234 -14.73 -3.18 -17.63
C SER A 234 -13.44 -3.81 -17.08
N ALA A 235 -12.50 -3.02 -16.58
CA ALA A 235 -11.25 -3.52 -16.01
C ALA A 235 -11.48 -4.33 -14.70
N LEU A 236 -12.39 -3.87 -13.85
CA LEU A 236 -12.77 -4.56 -12.61
C LEU A 236 -13.46 -5.91 -12.91
N LEU A 237 -14.38 -5.94 -13.88
CA LEU A 237 -15.01 -7.18 -14.34
C LEU A 237 -13.97 -8.14 -14.92
N TYR A 238 -13.02 -7.66 -15.73
CA TYR A 238 -11.92 -8.48 -16.25
C TYR A 238 -11.09 -9.10 -15.13
N TYR A 239 -10.77 -8.34 -14.08
CA TYR A 239 -10.09 -8.88 -12.91
C TYR A 239 -10.86 -10.03 -12.28
N GLN A 240 -12.18 -9.93 -12.11
CA GLN A 240 -13.00 -11.01 -11.56
C GLN A 240 -13.14 -12.21 -12.51
N GLN A 241 -13.27 -11.98 -13.82
CA GLN A 241 -13.30 -13.03 -14.84
C GLN A 241 -12.03 -13.88 -14.84
N LYS A 242 -10.87 -13.30 -14.48
CA LYS A 242 -9.61 -14.04 -14.30
C LYS A 242 -9.55 -14.85 -13.00
N GLY A 243 -10.63 -14.90 -12.22
CA GLY A 243 -10.65 -15.52 -10.88
C GLY A 243 -10.23 -14.55 -9.78
N GLY A 244 -10.34 -13.25 -10.04
CA GLY A 244 -10.10 -12.18 -9.08
C GLY A 244 -11.05 -12.28 -7.90
N ARG A 245 -10.55 -11.89 -6.72
CA ARG A 245 -11.35 -11.92 -5.49
C ARG A 245 -12.40 -10.81 -5.47
N ARG A 246 -13.29 -10.83 -4.46
CA ARG A 246 -14.18 -9.70 -4.15
C ARG A 246 -13.40 -8.39 -4.07
N ILE A 247 -13.86 -7.37 -4.78
CA ILE A 247 -13.21 -6.05 -4.86
C ILE A 247 -13.66 -5.18 -3.69
N THR A 248 -12.74 -4.42 -3.08
CA THR A 248 -13.11 -3.38 -2.13
C THR A 248 -13.26 -2.05 -2.84
N LEU A 249 -14.43 -1.42 -2.78
CA LEU A 249 -14.65 -0.05 -3.27
C LEU A 249 -14.40 0.92 -2.11
N GLU A 250 -13.24 1.57 -2.11
CA GLU A 250 -12.87 2.55 -1.08
C GLU A 250 -13.58 3.88 -1.34
N MET A 251 -14.36 4.34 -0.35
CA MET A 251 -15.15 5.55 -0.44
C MET A 251 -14.75 6.52 0.66
N ALA A 252 -13.87 7.46 0.31
CA ALA A 252 -13.59 8.61 1.17
C ALA A 252 -14.84 9.50 1.21
N LEU A 253 -15.49 9.57 2.37
CA LEU A 253 -16.70 10.34 2.56
C LEU A 253 -16.38 11.82 2.79
N LEU A 254 -16.87 12.64 1.87
CA LEU A 254 -16.69 14.08 1.84
C LEU A 254 -18.08 14.72 1.87
N PRO A 255 -18.47 15.31 3.01
CA PRO A 255 -19.72 16.01 3.13
C PRO A 255 -19.87 17.08 2.06
N ASP A 256 -21.12 17.35 1.68
CA ASP A 256 -21.47 18.35 0.68
C ASP A 256 -20.92 18.06 -0.73
N TYR A 257 -20.28 16.89 -0.95
CA TYR A 257 -19.69 16.50 -2.22
C TYR A 257 -20.16 15.15 -2.76
N ASN A 258 -19.96 14.06 -2.01
CA ASN A 258 -20.25 12.68 -2.46
C ASN A 258 -21.11 11.86 -1.51
N MET A 259 -21.86 12.53 -0.62
CA MET A 259 -22.66 11.90 0.42
C MET A 259 -24.18 12.11 0.25
N SER A 260 -24.68 12.39 -0.96
CA SER A 260 -26.13 12.50 -1.18
C SER A 260 -26.78 11.13 -1.42
N LYS A 261 -28.11 11.03 -1.26
CA LYS A 261 -28.88 9.83 -1.63
C LYS A 261 -28.65 9.43 -3.10
N GLU A 262 -28.52 10.41 -3.98
CA GLU A 262 -28.19 10.19 -5.39
C GLU A 262 -26.78 9.61 -5.58
N ASP A 263 -25.79 10.04 -4.79
CA ASP A 263 -24.45 9.44 -4.84
C ASP A 263 -24.48 7.97 -4.39
N ALA A 264 -25.25 7.62 -3.35
CA ALA A 264 -25.44 6.23 -2.91
C ALA A 264 -26.09 5.37 -4.01
N ARG A 265 -27.13 5.90 -4.69
CA ARG A 265 -27.79 5.24 -5.82
C ARG A 265 -26.79 4.97 -6.95
N LYS A 266 -25.93 5.93 -7.30
CA LYS A 266 -24.90 5.77 -8.32
C LYS A 266 -23.85 4.71 -7.95
N VAL A 267 -23.50 4.58 -6.67
CA VAL A 267 -22.61 3.50 -6.19
C VAL A 267 -23.25 2.13 -6.41
N ALA A 268 -24.55 1.98 -6.10
CA ALA A 268 -25.28 0.73 -6.37
C ALA A 268 -25.26 0.37 -7.85
N GLN A 269 -25.58 1.33 -8.73
CA GLN A 269 -25.55 1.15 -10.18
C GLN A 269 -24.15 0.79 -10.69
N PHE A 270 -23.11 1.49 -10.21
CA PHE A 270 -21.73 1.15 -10.53
C PHE A 270 -21.34 -0.24 -10.02
N GLY A 271 -21.98 -0.75 -8.96
CA GLY A 271 -21.75 -2.06 -8.38
C GLY A 271 -22.34 -3.23 -9.20
N GLU A 272 -23.38 -3.01 -10.00
CA GLU A 272 -24.15 -4.07 -10.67
C GLU A 272 -23.28 -5.07 -11.45
N GLY A 273 -23.33 -6.36 -11.10
CA GLY A 273 -22.55 -7.42 -11.75
C GLY A 273 -21.08 -7.52 -11.29
N LEU A 274 -20.64 -6.72 -10.31
CA LEU A 274 -19.37 -6.96 -9.60
C LEU A 274 -19.65 -7.71 -8.29
N GLU A 275 -18.73 -8.60 -7.91
CA GLU A 275 -18.65 -9.02 -6.52
C GLU A 275 -17.81 -7.98 -5.74
N TYR A 276 -18.45 -7.15 -4.93
CA TYR A 276 -17.73 -6.09 -4.23
C TYR A 276 -18.20 -5.91 -2.78
N ILE A 277 -17.44 -5.10 -2.06
CA ILE A 277 -17.85 -4.52 -0.79
C ILE A 277 -17.42 -3.05 -0.77
N ALA A 278 -18.35 -2.16 -0.44
CA ALA A 278 -18.06 -0.75 -0.25
C ALA A 278 -17.41 -0.57 1.14
N ASN A 279 -16.23 0.04 1.18
CA ASN A 279 -15.57 0.39 2.41
C ASN A 279 -15.71 1.90 2.64
N ILE A 280 -16.54 2.25 3.62
CA ILE A 280 -16.83 3.63 3.97
C ILE A 280 -15.68 4.14 4.85
N ILE A 281 -14.98 5.16 4.35
CA ILE A 281 -13.89 5.84 5.04
C ILE A 281 -14.31 7.27 5.35
N PRO A 282 -14.69 7.59 6.60
CA PRO A 282 -14.85 8.98 7.02
C PRO A 282 -13.55 9.75 6.75
N TRP A 283 -13.61 10.79 5.94
CA TRP A 283 -12.41 11.54 5.59
C TRP A 283 -11.83 12.22 6.83
N ASN A 284 -10.51 12.12 7.01
CA ASN A 284 -9.79 12.72 8.14
C ASN A 284 -9.23 14.07 7.73
N PRO A 285 -9.26 15.09 8.61
CA PRO A 285 -8.74 16.41 8.28
C PRO A 285 -7.27 16.34 7.89
N VAL A 286 -6.93 17.10 6.85
CA VAL A 286 -5.56 17.32 6.38
C VAL A 286 -5.34 18.82 6.36
N ALA A 287 -4.26 19.28 6.98
CA ALA A 287 -3.94 20.70 7.06
C ALA A 287 -3.81 21.32 5.65
N GLY A 288 -4.56 22.40 5.43
CA GLY A 288 -4.57 23.15 4.17
C GLY A 288 -5.51 22.63 3.08
N LEU A 289 -6.25 21.53 3.31
CA LEU A 289 -7.27 21.05 2.36
C LEU A 289 -8.67 21.57 2.72
N PRO A 290 -9.52 21.89 1.73
CA PRO A 290 -10.80 22.59 1.94
C PRO A 290 -11.95 21.65 2.33
N TYR A 291 -11.67 20.49 2.89
CA TYR A 291 -12.68 19.49 3.25
C TYR A 291 -12.89 19.43 4.76
N ARG A 292 -14.08 19.01 5.17
CA ARG A 292 -14.41 18.70 6.57
C ARG A 292 -14.65 17.20 6.74
N SER A 293 -14.47 16.71 7.95
CA SER A 293 -14.93 15.36 8.29
C SER A 293 -16.46 15.31 8.37
N PRO A 294 -17.08 14.19 7.97
CA PRO A 294 -18.50 13.96 8.21
C PRO A 294 -18.79 13.79 9.71
N THR A 295 -19.99 14.18 10.13
CA THR A 295 -20.54 13.84 11.46
C THR A 295 -20.97 12.37 11.50
N GLN A 296 -21.26 11.84 12.70
CA GLN A 296 -21.71 10.46 12.82
C GLN A 296 -23.08 10.27 12.17
N GLU A 297 -23.98 11.24 12.31
CA GLU A 297 -25.31 11.26 11.71
C GLU A 297 -25.25 11.26 10.18
N GLU A 298 -24.33 12.03 9.58
CA GLU A 298 -24.12 12.03 8.13
C GLU A 298 -23.59 10.68 7.62
N ILE A 299 -22.71 10.02 8.38
CA ILE A 299 -22.19 8.67 8.06
C ILE A 299 -23.32 7.64 8.17
N ASP A 300 -24.12 7.71 9.23
CA ASP A 300 -25.23 6.80 9.46
C ASP A 300 -26.26 6.93 8.34
N GLN A 301 -26.69 8.15 8.04
CA GLN A 301 -27.65 8.42 6.98
C GLN A 301 -27.17 7.94 5.59
N PHE A 302 -25.90 8.16 5.25
CA PHE A 302 -25.35 7.69 3.98
C PHE A 302 -25.23 6.16 3.94
N SER A 303 -24.91 5.53 5.08
CA SER A 303 -24.90 4.07 5.19
C SER A 303 -26.28 3.47 4.99
N ASP A 304 -27.32 4.08 5.57
CA ASP A 304 -28.71 3.64 5.42
C ASP A 304 -29.14 3.71 3.95
N TRP A 305 -28.77 4.78 3.23
CA TRP A 305 -29.06 4.85 1.79
C TRP A 305 -28.31 3.80 0.97
N LEU A 306 -27.06 3.48 1.31
CA LEU A 306 -26.34 2.40 0.65
C LEU A 306 -27.04 1.05 0.87
N GLU A 307 -27.49 0.79 2.09
CA GLU A 307 -28.25 -0.41 2.45
C GLU A 307 -29.60 -0.48 1.72
N ASP A 308 -30.36 0.62 1.68
CA ASP A 308 -31.62 0.74 0.93
C ASP A 308 -31.46 0.41 -0.55
N PHE A 309 -30.31 0.76 -1.14
CA PHE A 309 -29.97 0.43 -2.53
C PHE A 309 -29.25 -0.92 -2.71
N GLY A 310 -29.14 -1.72 -1.66
CA GLY A 310 -28.56 -3.07 -1.70
C GLY A 310 -27.04 -3.11 -1.82
N VAL A 311 -26.34 -2.03 -1.45
CA VAL A 311 -24.87 -1.97 -1.49
C VAL A 311 -24.28 -2.65 -0.25
N PRO A 312 -23.50 -3.74 -0.39
CA PRO A 312 -22.82 -4.34 0.75
C PRO A 312 -21.73 -3.38 1.25
N ALA A 313 -21.89 -2.84 2.46
CA ALA A 313 -20.99 -1.84 3.00
C ALA A 313 -20.38 -2.27 4.35
N THR A 314 -19.11 -1.89 4.56
CA THR A 314 -18.46 -1.94 5.87
C THR A 314 -18.01 -0.54 6.27
N ARG A 315 -18.16 -0.22 7.55
CA ARG A 315 -17.63 1.01 8.13
C ARG A 315 -16.21 0.80 8.63
N ARG A 316 -15.26 1.60 8.16
CA ARG A 316 -13.89 1.60 8.71
C ARG A 316 -13.82 2.59 9.86
N TYR A 317 -13.62 2.08 11.08
CA TYR A 317 -13.30 2.93 12.23
C TYR A 317 -11.96 3.64 12.02
N ARG A 318 -11.86 4.90 12.47
CA ARG A 318 -10.63 5.71 12.40
C ARG A 318 -9.50 4.97 13.12
N ARG A 319 -8.34 4.83 12.47
CA ARG A 319 -7.11 4.29 13.06
C ARG A 319 -5.96 5.17 12.62
N ALA A 320 -5.00 5.40 13.52
CA ALA A 320 -3.78 6.17 13.24
C ALA A 320 -4.00 7.65 12.88
N SER A 321 -5.18 8.22 13.18
CA SER A 321 -5.52 9.60 12.78
C SER A 321 -4.73 10.66 13.55
N THR A 322 -4.41 10.46 14.84
CA THR A 322 -3.67 11.49 15.61
C THR A 322 -2.18 11.51 15.27
N ILE A 323 -1.65 10.43 14.69
CA ILE A 323 -0.27 10.35 14.20
C ILE A 323 -0.14 10.68 12.71
N ALA A 324 -1.16 11.27 12.08
CA ALA A 324 -1.22 11.51 10.64
C ALA A 324 -0.89 10.25 9.82
N GLY A 325 -1.37 9.09 10.28
CA GLY A 325 -1.17 7.77 9.67
C GLY A 325 -2.44 7.21 9.04
N ALA A 326 -3.55 7.95 9.06
CA ALA A 326 -4.76 7.55 8.37
C ALA A 326 -4.63 7.74 6.84
N CYS A 327 -5.48 7.05 6.08
CA CYS A 327 -5.50 7.15 4.62
C CYS A 327 -5.63 8.62 4.18
N GLY A 328 -4.70 9.05 3.33
CA GLY A 328 -4.67 10.42 2.79
C GLY A 328 -3.86 11.44 3.59
N GLN A 329 -3.33 11.10 4.77
CA GLN A 329 -2.57 12.05 5.62
C GLN A 329 -1.03 11.97 5.46
N LEU A 330 -0.51 10.95 4.76
CA LEU A 330 0.95 10.74 4.66
C LEU A 330 1.63 11.82 3.80
N GLY A 331 2.76 12.35 4.28
CA GLY A 331 3.51 13.42 3.63
C GLY A 331 3.80 14.65 4.50
N GLU A 332 3.83 14.48 5.82
CA GLU A 332 4.11 15.55 6.80
C GLU A 332 5.41 15.31 7.59
N GLY A 333 6.11 14.19 7.36
CA GLY A 333 7.29 13.73 8.11
C GLY A 333 8.67 14.07 7.55
#